data_AF-A0A8T7GHX8-F1
#
_entry.id   AF-A0A8T7GHX8-F1
#
_cell.length_a   1.000
_cell.length_b   1.000
_cell.length_c   1.000
_cell.angle_alpha   90.00
_cell.angle_beta   90.00
_cell.angle_gamma   90.00
#
_symmetry.space_group_name_H-M   'P 1'
#
loop_
_entity.id
_entity.type
_entity.pdbx_description
1 polymer ?
#
loop_
_entity_poly.entity_id
_entity_poly.type
_entity_poly.pdbx_seq_one_letter_code
_entity_poly.pdbx_strand_id
1 'polypeptide(L)'
;MQYTILPFNLLITTYAQENEAEVEADIEQENECKKDTECKNENELNNQLSILNITQATTSEYQATLNVTKIVQCQDAGEPNPTPVPCEGYGPEDFTITVTGNNPYPSQFPGSSEGTLVTLGAGDYEVNESVTLGLGTDLDVSVSGDCTINQQEEKLEETIEGRQSQICTITNLITFDGRR
;
A
#
# COMPACT_ATOMS: atom_id res chain seq x y z
N MET A 1 58.90 15.06 -10.06
CA MET A 1 58.38 13.89 -10.78
C MET A 1 56.91 14.17 -11.05
N GLN A 2 56.60 14.51 -12.31
CA GLN A 2 55.27 14.92 -12.76
C GLN A 2 54.41 13.69 -13.03
N TYR A 3 53.14 13.74 -12.60
CA TYR A 3 52.10 12.82 -13.04
C TYR A 3 51.46 13.38 -14.32
N THR A 4 51.41 12.55 -15.36
CA THR A 4 50.66 12.82 -16.58
C THR A 4 49.64 11.71 -16.75
N ILE A 5 48.36 12.06 -16.60
CA ILE A 5 47.22 11.25 -17.01
C ILE A 5 46.79 11.77 -18.38
N LEU A 6 46.62 10.86 -19.35
CA LEU A 6 45.98 11.12 -20.63
C LEU A 6 44.91 10.03 -20.91
N PRO A 7 43.86 10.36 -21.69
CA PRO A 7 42.50 9.93 -21.36
C PRO A 7 41.82 9.03 -22.43
N PHE A 8 40.64 8.51 -22.04
CA PHE A 8 39.43 8.22 -22.84
C PHE A 8 39.56 7.65 -24.28
N ASN A 9 38.97 6.48 -24.55
CA ASN A 9 37.67 6.40 -25.23
C ASN A 9 37.11 4.97 -25.39
N LEU A 10 35.77 4.89 -25.32
CA LEU A 10 34.92 3.78 -25.77
C LEU A 10 35.11 3.48 -27.26
N LEU A 11 34.94 2.21 -27.66
CA LEU A 11 33.94 1.79 -28.65
C LEU A 11 33.84 0.26 -28.74
N ILE A 12 32.59 -0.20 -28.76
CA ILE A 12 32.13 -1.58 -28.92
C ILE A 12 32.28 -1.98 -30.40
N THR A 13 32.77 -3.19 -30.67
CA THR A 13 32.39 -3.94 -31.87
C THR A 13 32.16 -5.41 -31.53
N THR A 14 30.93 -5.83 -31.82
CA THR A 14 30.39 -7.18 -31.89
C THR A 14 31.15 -8.05 -32.91
N TYR A 15 31.23 -9.36 -32.68
CA TYR A 15 30.51 -10.40 -33.45
C TYR A 15 31.02 -11.80 -33.07
N ALA A 16 30.06 -12.71 -32.91
CA ALA A 16 30.19 -14.07 -32.45
C ALA A 16 30.77 -15.02 -33.51
N GLN A 17 31.48 -16.08 -33.06
CA GLN A 17 31.24 -17.46 -33.49
C GLN A 17 31.95 -18.46 -32.56
N GLU A 18 31.12 -19.29 -31.92
CA GLU A 18 31.26 -20.76 -31.73
C GLU A 18 32.56 -21.32 -31.11
N ASN A 19 32.45 -21.90 -29.92
CA ASN A 19 32.74 -23.33 -29.73
C ASN A 19 32.18 -23.88 -28.41
N GLU A 20 31.66 -25.09 -28.54
CA GLU A 20 30.91 -25.91 -27.61
C GLU A 20 31.79 -26.54 -26.49
N ALA A 21 31.12 -26.99 -25.42
CA ALA A 21 31.58 -27.97 -24.42
C ALA A 21 32.62 -27.46 -23.39
N GLU A 22 32.56 -27.72 -22.08
CA GLU A 22 31.90 -28.76 -21.28
C GLU A 22 31.51 -28.16 -19.91
N VAL A 23 30.26 -28.40 -19.50
CA VAL A 23 29.79 -28.34 -18.11
C VAL A 23 29.87 -29.78 -17.62
N GLU A 24 30.68 -30.06 -16.59
CA GLU A 24 30.47 -31.14 -15.61
C GLU A 24 31.65 -31.20 -14.60
N ALA A 25 31.37 -31.75 -13.41
CA ALA A 25 32.23 -31.99 -12.23
C ALA A 25 32.41 -30.77 -11.28
N ASP A 26 32.02 -30.74 -10.00
CA ASP A 26 31.68 -31.79 -9.03
C ASP A 26 30.81 -31.20 -7.90
N ILE A 27 29.58 -31.70 -7.70
CA ILE A 27 28.90 -31.71 -6.39
C ILE A 27 28.21 -33.07 -6.23
N GLU A 28 29.02 -34.11 -6.05
CA GLU A 28 28.54 -35.35 -5.40
C GLU A 28 28.77 -35.22 -3.90
N GLN A 29 27.77 -34.68 -3.19
CA GLN A 29 27.53 -35.08 -1.81
C GLN A 29 26.44 -36.14 -1.86
N GLU A 30 26.82 -37.37 -1.50
CA GLU A 30 26.01 -38.58 -1.51
C GLU A 30 24.64 -38.38 -0.86
N ASN A 31 23.59 -38.25 -1.67
CA ASN A 31 22.23 -38.60 -1.28
C ASN A 31 21.99 -40.05 -1.70
N GLU A 32 22.38 -40.99 -0.84
CA GLU A 32 21.99 -42.40 -0.97
C GLU A 32 20.46 -42.55 -0.75
N CYS A 33 19.62 -42.23 -1.74
CA CYS A 33 18.26 -42.80 -1.79
C CYS A 33 18.37 -44.19 -2.44
N LYS A 34 18.73 -45.20 -1.64
CA LYS A 34 18.59 -46.62 -2.01
C LYS A 34 17.13 -47.04 -1.78
N LYS A 35 16.47 -47.40 -2.88
CA LYS A 35 15.32 -48.33 -2.98
C LYS A 35 14.18 -48.19 -1.95
N ASP A 36 13.01 -47.82 -2.47
CA ASP A 36 11.66 -48.31 -2.12
C ASP A 36 10.67 -47.16 -1.95
N THR A 37 9.99 -46.75 -3.03
CA THR A 37 8.68 -46.06 -3.14
C THR A 37 8.35 -44.84 -2.23
N GLU A 38 9.22 -44.40 -1.34
CA GLU A 38 8.97 -43.38 -0.30
C GLU A 38 9.78 -42.08 -0.54
N CYS A 39 10.70 -42.04 -1.51
CA CYS A 39 11.35 -40.79 -1.99
C CYS A 39 10.48 -40.03 -3.02
N LYS A 40 9.15 -39.92 -2.82
CA LYS A 40 8.27 -39.09 -3.68
C LYS A 40 7.57 -37.93 -2.98
N ASN A 41 7.63 -37.81 -1.67
CA ASN A 41 6.79 -36.82 -0.97
C ASN A 41 7.55 -35.71 -0.22
N GLU A 42 8.89 -35.73 -0.18
CA GLU A 42 9.67 -34.70 0.53
C GLU A 42 10.22 -33.60 -0.39
N ASN A 43 10.41 -33.87 -1.69
CA ASN A 43 10.94 -32.89 -2.64
C ASN A 43 9.86 -31.92 -3.16
N GLU A 44 8.59 -32.33 -3.22
CA GLU A 44 7.49 -31.43 -3.59
C GLU A 44 7.14 -30.45 -2.46
N LEU A 45 7.17 -30.91 -1.20
CA LEU A 45 6.85 -30.07 -0.04
C LEU A 45 7.96 -29.05 0.25
N ASN A 46 9.23 -29.46 0.17
CA ASN A 46 10.37 -28.57 0.38
C ASN A 46 10.54 -27.54 -0.75
N ASN A 47 10.17 -27.89 -1.99
CA ASN A 47 10.14 -26.95 -3.12
C ASN A 47 8.93 -25.99 -3.05
N GLN A 48 7.77 -26.44 -2.56
CA GLN A 48 6.66 -25.52 -2.28
C GLN A 48 6.96 -24.53 -1.14
N LEU A 49 7.58 -25.01 -0.05
CA LEU A 49 7.97 -24.17 1.09
C LEU A 49 9.06 -23.15 0.71
N SER A 50 10.02 -23.53 -0.14
CA SER A 50 11.04 -22.61 -0.63
C SER A 50 10.45 -21.55 -1.57
N ILE A 51 9.53 -21.92 -2.47
CA ILE A 51 8.85 -20.97 -3.36
C ILE A 51 7.92 -20.02 -2.58
N LEU A 52 7.19 -20.51 -1.56
CA LEU A 52 6.36 -19.69 -0.67
C LEU A 52 7.19 -18.66 0.10
N ASN A 53 8.34 -19.06 0.66
CA ASN A 53 9.21 -18.14 1.39
C ASN A 53 9.85 -17.09 0.47
N ILE A 54 10.19 -17.45 -0.78
CA ILE A 54 10.70 -16.50 -1.78
C ILE A 54 9.59 -15.56 -2.29
N THR A 55 8.35 -16.03 -2.44
CA THR A 55 7.20 -15.15 -2.81
C THR A 55 6.77 -14.25 -1.66
N GLN A 56 6.83 -14.71 -0.42
CA GLN A 56 6.52 -13.90 0.76
C GLN A 56 7.61 -12.84 1.03
N ALA A 57 8.88 -13.18 0.78
CA ALA A 57 9.99 -12.23 0.84
C ALA A 57 9.92 -11.20 -0.30
N THR A 58 9.59 -11.61 -1.53
CA THR A 58 9.49 -10.67 -2.67
C THR A 58 8.23 -9.80 -2.62
N THR A 59 7.10 -10.27 -2.09
CA THR A 59 5.88 -9.44 -1.91
C THR A 59 6.03 -8.38 -0.81
N SER A 60 6.81 -8.65 0.24
CA SER A 60 7.12 -7.65 1.28
C SER A 60 7.97 -6.49 0.75
N GLU A 61 8.77 -6.71 -0.28
CA GLU A 61 9.71 -5.72 -0.82
C GLU A 61 9.09 -4.76 -1.84
N TYR A 62 7.84 -5.01 -2.24
CA TYR A 62 7.04 -4.12 -3.10
C TYR A 62 5.73 -3.68 -2.45
N GLN A 63 5.51 -4.00 -1.17
CA GLN A 63 4.40 -3.47 -0.41
C GLN A 63 4.72 -2.05 0.08
N ALA A 64 3.75 -1.19 -0.12
CA ALA A 64 3.71 0.16 0.40
C ALA A 64 2.80 0.23 1.62
N THR A 65 2.84 1.36 2.31
CA THR A 65 2.03 1.63 3.50
C THR A 65 1.30 2.96 3.34
N LEU A 66 0.01 2.97 3.67
CA LEU A 66 -0.82 4.16 3.71
C LEU A 66 -1.36 4.29 5.14
N ASN A 67 -1.06 5.39 5.82
CA ASN A 67 -1.66 5.68 7.12
C ASN A 67 -2.85 6.62 6.94
N VAL A 68 -4.06 6.12 7.17
CA VAL A 68 -5.31 6.89 7.00
C VAL A 68 -5.82 7.37 8.36
N THR A 69 -5.85 8.68 8.57
CA THR A 69 -6.32 9.33 9.79
C THR A 69 -7.65 10.02 9.55
N LYS A 70 -8.60 9.80 10.45
CA LYS A 70 -9.93 10.41 10.41
C LYS A 70 -10.10 11.41 11.53
N ILE A 71 -10.43 12.66 11.15
CA ILE A 71 -10.78 13.73 12.08
C ILE A 71 -12.24 14.10 11.86
N VAL A 72 -12.98 14.28 12.96
CA VAL A 72 -14.36 14.77 12.94
C VAL A 72 -14.40 16.03 13.80
N GLN A 73 -14.88 17.11 13.19
CA GLN A 73 -15.11 18.41 13.81
C GLN A 73 -16.57 18.77 13.65
N CYS A 74 -17.11 19.52 14.60
CA CYS A 74 -18.51 19.91 14.56
C CYS A 74 -18.69 21.38 14.87
N GLN A 75 -19.69 21.98 14.23
CA GLN A 75 -20.07 23.37 14.45
C GLN A 75 -21.60 23.54 14.39
N ASP A 76 -22.08 24.63 14.99
CA ASP A 76 -23.48 25.04 14.91
C ASP A 76 -23.64 26.13 13.83
N ALA A 77 -24.63 25.97 12.94
CA ALA A 77 -25.00 26.94 11.90
C ALA A 77 -25.75 28.16 12.44
N GLY A 78 -26.20 28.14 13.70
CA GLY A 78 -27.07 29.15 14.30
C GLY A 78 -26.51 30.58 14.40
N GLU A 79 -25.22 30.80 14.11
CA GLU A 79 -24.54 32.08 14.24
C GLU A 79 -23.83 32.49 12.93
N PRO A 80 -23.72 33.80 12.61
CA PRO A 80 -23.00 34.29 11.42
C PRO A 80 -21.50 33.94 11.41
N ASN A 81 -20.98 33.45 12.54
CA ASN A 81 -19.67 32.83 12.66
C ASN A 81 -19.86 31.48 13.37
N PRO A 82 -19.81 30.36 12.63
CA PRO A 82 -20.01 29.03 13.20
C PRO A 82 -19.06 28.81 14.38
N THR A 83 -19.59 28.32 15.50
CA THR A 83 -18.77 28.04 16.69
C THR A 83 -18.47 26.55 16.77
N PRO A 84 -17.22 26.15 17.09
CA PRO A 84 -16.91 24.75 17.34
C PRO A 84 -17.74 24.21 18.52
N VAL A 85 -18.41 23.08 18.30
CA VAL A 85 -19.20 22.38 19.31
C VAL A 85 -18.74 20.92 19.41
N PRO A 86 -18.99 20.21 20.54
CA PRO A 86 -18.76 18.78 20.61
C PRO A 86 -19.57 18.00 19.56
N CYS A 87 -18.95 16.99 18.96
CA CYS A 87 -19.61 16.08 18.03
C CYS A 87 -20.44 15.03 18.78
N GLU A 88 -21.60 15.43 19.27
CA GLU A 88 -22.52 14.50 19.93
C GLU A 88 -23.07 13.49 18.92
N GLY A 89 -22.72 12.21 19.09
CA GLY A 89 -23.23 11.11 18.27
C GLY A 89 -22.50 10.92 16.93
N TYR A 90 -21.38 11.61 16.71
CA TYR A 90 -20.52 11.39 15.55
C TYR A 90 -19.05 11.33 15.97
N GLY A 91 -18.44 10.16 15.84
CA GLY A 91 -17.02 9.92 16.01
C GLY A 91 -16.35 9.47 14.71
N PRO A 92 -15.00 9.42 14.65
CA PRO A 92 -14.27 8.86 13.52
C PRO A 92 -14.77 7.48 13.08
N GLU A 93 -15.17 6.64 14.03
CA GLU A 93 -15.61 5.27 13.85
C GLU A 93 -16.96 5.13 13.12
N ASP A 94 -17.78 6.19 13.09
CA ASP A 94 -19.06 6.21 12.37
C ASP A 94 -18.87 6.32 10.84
N PHE A 95 -17.65 6.65 10.41
CA PHE A 95 -17.27 6.78 9.01
C PHE A 95 -16.58 5.50 8.55
N THR A 96 -17.12 4.84 7.54
CA THR A 96 -16.48 3.66 6.93
C THR A 96 -15.56 4.11 5.81
N ILE A 97 -14.27 3.83 5.96
CA ILE A 97 -13.25 4.07 4.96
C ILE A 97 -13.04 2.80 4.13
N THR A 98 -12.97 2.95 2.82
CA THR A 98 -12.65 1.88 1.87
C THR A 98 -11.44 2.28 1.05
N VAL A 99 -10.42 1.43 1.02
CA VAL A 99 -9.25 1.58 0.16
C VAL A 99 -9.36 0.54 -0.95
N THR A 100 -9.30 0.98 -2.20
CA THR A 100 -9.19 0.10 -3.37
C THR A 100 -7.81 0.25 -4.02
N GLY A 101 -7.41 -0.74 -4.81
CA GLY A 101 -6.09 -0.78 -5.44
C GLY A 101 -5.47 -2.17 -5.39
N ASN A 102 -4.14 -2.23 -5.34
CA ASN A 102 -3.38 -3.48 -5.45
C ASN A 102 -3.34 -4.26 -4.13
N ASN A 103 -4.44 -4.97 -3.82
CA ASN A 103 -4.60 -5.84 -2.65
C ASN A 103 -4.38 -5.11 -1.29
N PRO A 104 -5.16 -4.05 -1.00
CA PRO A 104 -5.06 -3.33 0.26
C PRO A 104 -5.52 -4.18 1.45
N TYR A 105 -4.85 -4.02 2.60
CA TYR A 105 -5.19 -4.70 3.84
C TYR A 105 -4.93 -3.81 5.07
N PRO A 106 -5.95 -3.53 5.92
CA PRO A 106 -7.36 -3.78 5.64
C PRO A 106 -7.87 -2.95 4.45
N SER A 107 -8.72 -3.51 3.61
CA SER A 107 -9.35 -2.77 2.50
C SER A 107 -10.56 -1.93 2.93
N GLN A 108 -11.15 -2.24 4.09
CA GLN A 108 -12.27 -1.50 4.66
C GLN A 108 -12.17 -1.51 6.17
N PHE A 109 -12.41 -0.35 6.80
CA PHE A 109 -12.26 -0.17 8.23
C PHE A 109 -13.06 1.04 8.72
N PRO A 110 -13.48 1.08 10.00
CA PRO A 110 -14.00 2.31 10.61
C PRO A 110 -12.87 3.35 10.71
N GLY A 111 -13.22 4.63 10.57
CA GLY A 111 -12.26 5.72 10.74
C GLY A 111 -11.65 5.75 12.14
N SER A 112 -10.41 6.26 12.24
CA SER A 112 -9.66 6.36 13.49
C SER A 112 -8.89 7.67 13.56
N SER A 113 -8.99 8.38 14.68
CA SER A 113 -8.18 9.57 14.96
C SER A 113 -6.73 9.27 15.29
N GLU A 114 -6.41 8.01 15.66
CA GLU A 114 -5.03 7.53 15.84
C GLU A 114 -4.40 7.07 14.52
N GLY A 115 -5.20 6.96 13.46
CA GLY A 115 -4.79 6.44 12.16
C GLY A 115 -5.03 4.94 12.02
N THR A 116 -5.14 4.49 10.77
CA THR A 116 -5.19 3.09 10.37
C THR A 116 -4.10 2.83 9.33
N LEU A 117 -3.19 1.91 9.65
CA LEU A 117 -2.17 1.46 8.71
C LEU A 117 -2.76 0.44 7.73
N VAL A 118 -2.68 0.77 6.44
CA VAL A 118 -3.06 -0.09 5.32
C VAL A 118 -1.81 -0.48 4.56
N THR A 119 -1.61 -1.78 4.34
CA THR A 119 -0.58 -2.30 3.44
C THR A 119 -1.19 -2.57 2.08
N LEU A 120 -0.54 -2.15 0.99
CA LEU A 120 -0.99 -2.36 -0.37
C LEU A 120 0.20 -2.51 -1.32
N GLY A 121 0.02 -3.19 -2.44
CA GLY A 121 1.03 -3.25 -3.49
C GLY A 121 1.21 -1.92 -4.19
N ALA A 122 2.38 -1.74 -4.82
CA ALA A 122 2.66 -0.56 -5.64
C ALA A 122 1.67 -0.40 -6.80
N GLY A 123 1.34 0.85 -7.17
CA GLY A 123 0.45 1.22 -8.28
C GLY A 123 -0.71 2.10 -7.84
N ASP A 124 -1.75 2.14 -8.66
CA ASP A 124 -2.90 3.01 -8.43
C ASP A 124 -3.72 2.57 -7.21
N TYR A 125 -4.20 3.53 -6.44
CA TYR A 125 -5.12 3.29 -5.33
C TYR A 125 -6.15 4.40 -5.21
N GLU A 126 -7.22 4.14 -4.44
CA GLU A 126 -8.28 5.12 -4.19
C GLU A 126 -8.75 4.98 -2.74
N VAL A 127 -8.99 6.13 -2.09
CA VAL A 127 -9.60 6.18 -0.76
C VAL A 127 -11.02 6.73 -0.89
N ASN A 128 -11.98 5.99 -0.34
CA ASN A 128 -13.39 6.34 -0.31
C ASN A 128 -13.91 6.36 1.11
N GLU A 129 -14.88 7.23 1.36
CA GLU A 129 -15.53 7.37 2.65
C GLU A 129 -17.04 7.32 2.49
N SER A 130 -17.70 6.63 3.43
CA SER A 130 -19.15 6.56 3.50
C SER A 130 -19.64 6.73 4.93
N VAL A 131 -20.79 7.39 5.07
CA VAL A 131 -21.49 7.60 6.34
C VAL A 131 -22.98 7.79 6.07
N THR A 132 -23.81 7.52 7.07
CA THR A 132 -25.22 7.94 7.07
C THR A 132 -25.40 9.02 8.13
N LEU A 133 -25.78 10.22 7.71
CA LEU A 133 -26.04 11.34 8.62
C LEU A 133 -27.54 11.56 8.83
N GLY A 134 -27.88 12.19 9.96
CA GLY A 134 -29.24 12.56 10.31
C GLY A 134 -29.82 13.69 9.45
N LEU A 135 -31.11 13.99 9.64
CA LEU A 135 -31.71 15.19 9.04
C LEU A 135 -31.17 16.45 9.71
N GLY A 136 -30.97 17.52 8.94
CA GLY A 136 -30.48 18.81 9.46
C GLY A 136 -28.98 18.83 9.77
N THR A 137 -28.22 17.88 9.23
CA THR A 137 -26.75 17.89 9.29
C THR A 137 -26.16 18.01 7.90
N ASP A 138 -25.27 18.98 7.72
CA ASP A 138 -24.45 19.12 6.51
C ASP A 138 -23.04 18.58 6.78
N LEU A 139 -22.43 18.00 5.75
CA LEU A 139 -21.09 17.44 5.80
C LEU A 139 -20.20 18.17 4.81
N ASP A 140 -19.14 18.79 5.33
CA ASP A 140 -18.02 19.25 4.53
C ASP A 140 -16.81 18.34 4.77
N VAL A 141 -16.09 18.01 3.70
CA VAL A 141 -14.94 17.10 3.77
C VAL A 141 -13.74 17.74 3.14
N SER A 142 -12.66 17.75 3.91
CA SER A 142 -11.35 18.21 3.49
C SER A 142 -10.33 17.09 3.63
N VAL A 143 -9.38 17.08 2.71
CA VAL A 143 -8.33 16.05 2.65
C VAL A 143 -6.98 16.73 2.65
N SER A 144 -6.01 16.13 3.34
CA SER A 144 -4.62 16.57 3.35
C SER A 144 -3.66 15.38 3.38
N GLY A 145 -2.40 15.61 2.99
CA GLY A 145 -1.41 14.56 2.81
C GLY A 145 -1.31 14.14 1.34
N ASP A 146 -1.13 12.84 1.12
CA ASP A 146 -0.81 12.24 -0.18
C ASP A 146 -2.01 11.53 -0.83
N CYS A 147 -3.23 11.77 -0.32
CA CYS A 147 -4.45 11.17 -0.84
C CYS A 147 -5.48 12.20 -1.28
N THR A 148 -6.43 11.74 -2.08
CA THR A 148 -7.67 12.42 -2.40
C THR A 148 -8.85 11.50 -2.05
N ILE A 149 -10.06 12.07 -1.91
CA ILE A 149 -11.26 11.28 -1.59
C ILE A 149 -12.27 11.48 -2.70
N ASN A 150 -12.79 10.38 -3.23
CA ASN A 150 -13.87 10.42 -4.19
C ASN A 150 -15.23 10.46 -3.49
N GLN A 151 -15.87 11.63 -3.53
CA GLN A 151 -17.25 11.78 -3.06
C GLN A 151 -18.28 11.73 -4.18
N GLN A 152 -17.84 11.70 -5.44
CA GLN A 152 -18.69 11.87 -6.62
C GLN A 152 -18.38 10.85 -7.73
N GLU A 153 -17.83 9.68 -7.37
CA GLU A 153 -17.52 8.57 -8.31
C GLU A 153 -16.61 8.98 -9.50
N GLU A 154 -15.84 10.06 -9.36
CA GLU A 154 -14.83 10.42 -10.36
C GLU A 154 -13.61 9.50 -10.21
N LYS A 155 -12.89 9.15 -11.28
CA LYS A 155 -11.69 8.32 -11.11
C LYS A 155 -10.52 9.22 -10.68
N LEU A 156 -9.93 8.96 -9.51
CA LEU A 156 -8.68 9.60 -9.07
C LEU A 156 -7.49 8.70 -9.47
N GLU A 157 -6.40 9.32 -9.93
CA GLU A 157 -5.16 8.61 -10.30
C GLU A 157 -4.09 8.85 -9.24
N GLU A 158 -4.31 8.33 -8.04
CA GLU A 158 -3.31 8.30 -6.97
C GLU A 158 -2.43 7.08 -7.14
N THR A 159 -1.13 7.22 -6.94
CA THR A 159 -0.18 6.11 -7.05
C THR A 159 0.66 6.00 -5.80
N ILE A 160 1.06 4.77 -5.47
CA ILE A 160 2.03 4.52 -4.42
C ILE A 160 3.12 3.60 -4.94
N GLU A 161 4.38 3.93 -4.66
CA GLU A 161 5.51 3.07 -5.03
C GLU A 161 5.78 2.02 -3.95
N GLY A 162 6.38 0.89 -4.34
CA GLY A 162 6.75 -0.15 -3.39
C GLY A 162 7.71 0.38 -2.32
N ARG A 163 7.51 -0.03 -1.06
CA ARG A 163 8.24 0.46 0.13
C ARG A 163 8.01 1.93 0.48
N GLN A 164 7.15 2.65 -0.23
CA GLN A 164 6.76 4.00 0.15
C GLN A 164 5.81 3.98 1.36
N SER A 165 5.86 5.04 2.15
CA SER A 165 4.85 5.35 3.14
C SER A 165 4.18 6.66 2.76
N GLN A 166 2.84 6.66 2.70
CA GLN A 166 2.01 7.81 2.44
C GLN A 166 1.09 8.10 3.62
N ILE A 167 0.71 9.36 3.79
CA ILE A 167 -0.19 9.82 4.86
C ILE A 167 -1.46 10.38 4.22
N CYS A 168 -2.62 9.93 4.70
CA CYS A 168 -3.92 10.41 4.27
C CYS A 168 -4.68 10.92 5.49
N THR A 169 -5.00 12.20 5.54
CA THR A 169 -5.83 12.76 6.63
C THR A 169 -7.13 13.29 6.06
N ILE A 170 -8.23 12.68 6.47
CA ILE A 170 -9.58 13.06 6.08
C ILE A 170 -10.22 13.78 7.26
N THR A 171 -10.61 15.03 7.06
CA THR A 171 -11.26 15.86 8.08
C THR A 171 -12.67 16.18 7.65
N ASN A 172 -13.64 15.73 8.45
CA ASN A 172 -15.03 16.07 8.28
C ASN A 172 -15.44 17.18 9.22
N LEU A 173 -16.08 18.20 8.67
CA LEU A 173 -16.77 19.23 9.42
C LEU A 173 -18.27 19.00 9.31
N ILE A 174 -18.89 18.57 10.40
CA ILE A 174 -20.34 18.39 10.51
C ILE A 174 -20.96 19.68 11.01
N THR A 175 -21.93 20.20 10.26
CA THR A 175 -22.66 21.40 10.66
C THR A 175 -24.09 21.03 11.06
N PHE A 176 -24.50 21.40 12.27
CA PHE A 176 -25.87 21.20 12.77
C PHE A 176 -26.73 22.43 12.49
N ASP A 177 -27.97 22.25 12.01
CA ASP A 177 -28.88 23.35 11.61
C ASP A 177 -29.47 24.18 12.77
N GLY A 178 -28.99 24.01 14.00
CA GLY A 178 -29.42 24.77 15.18
C GLY A 178 -30.86 24.49 15.65
N ARG A 179 -31.59 23.54 15.06
CA ARG A 179 -32.98 23.18 15.46
C ARG A 179 -33.05 22.00 16.44
N ARG A 180 -32.20 22.02 17.47
CA ARG A 180 -32.27 21.03 18.57
C ARG A 180 -33.40 21.34 19.54
#